data_AF-A0AA36A0M4-F1
#
_entry.id   AF-A0AA36A0M4-F1
#
_cell.length_a   1.000
_cell.length_b   1.000
_cell.length_c   1.000
_cell.angle_alpha   90.00
_cell.angle_beta   90.00
_cell.angle_gamma   90.00
#
_symmetry.space_group_name_H-M   'P 1'
#
loop_
_entity.id
_entity.type
_entity.pdbx_description
1 polymer ?
#
loop_
_entity_poly.entity_id
_entity_poly.type
_entity_poly.pdbx_seq_one_letter_code
_entity_poly.pdbx_strand_id
1 'polypeptide(L)'
;MASSSSLSNSSAYRSARQVRRRCDCDEPVGRWTSWKPKNPGRRFVGCPNYKLHCKCRPMQDKEKDCKFFEWIDPPLPNNWYKHMIYDFHNQGIHGVNDEGFEYFMGEDVEGVVQ
;
A
#
# COMPACT_ATOMS: atom_id res chain seq x y z
N MET A 1 32.89 -9.70 -40.30
CA MET A 1 32.64 -10.09 -38.90
C MET A 1 31.55 -9.19 -38.36
N ALA A 2 30.32 -9.71 -38.21
CA ALA A 2 29.20 -8.92 -37.68
C ALA A 2 29.09 -9.19 -36.18
N SER A 3 29.33 -8.17 -35.36
CA SER A 3 29.22 -8.27 -33.90
C SER A 3 27.74 -8.32 -33.51
N SER A 4 27.31 -9.46 -32.99
CA SER A 4 26.00 -9.66 -32.38
C SER A 4 25.92 -8.95 -31.04
N SER A 5 25.18 -7.85 -30.97
CA SER A 5 24.88 -7.18 -29.70
C SER A 5 23.76 -7.93 -28.97
N SER A 6 24.15 -8.71 -27.97
CA SER A 6 23.23 -9.35 -27.03
C SER A 6 22.49 -8.28 -26.22
N LEU A 7 21.24 -7.99 -26.57
CA LEU A 7 20.35 -7.19 -25.73
C LEU A 7 20.02 -8.01 -24.48
N SER A 8 20.83 -7.88 -23.44
CA SER A 8 20.55 -8.45 -22.12
C SER A 8 19.32 -7.74 -21.55
N ASN A 9 18.15 -8.34 -21.77
CA ASN A 9 16.85 -7.82 -21.34
C ASN A 9 16.83 -7.61 -19.82
N SER A 10 16.96 -6.34 -19.41
CA SER A 10 17.27 -5.97 -18.03
C SER A 10 16.10 -5.87 -17.07
N SER A 11 14.91 -6.17 -17.57
CA SER A 11 13.69 -6.16 -16.76
C SER A 11 13.50 -7.45 -15.97
N ALA A 12 13.98 -8.60 -16.47
CA ALA A 12 13.73 -9.91 -15.85
C ALA A 12 14.44 -10.09 -14.50
N TYR A 13 15.62 -9.51 -14.32
CA TYR A 13 16.39 -9.64 -13.08
C TYR A 13 16.02 -8.63 -11.98
N ARG A 14 15.25 -7.57 -12.29
CA ARG A 14 14.71 -6.68 -11.26
C ARG A 14 13.56 -7.32 -10.46
N SER A 15 12.89 -8.33 -11.04
CA SER A 15 11.82 -9.08 -10.36
C SER A 15 12.36 -10.06 -9.31
N ALA A 16 13.53 -10.66 -9.55
CA ALA A 16 14.05 -11.79 -8.76
C ALA A 16 14.78 -11.39 -7.46
N ARG A 17 15.00 -10.10 -7.19
CA ARG A 17 15.84 -9.65 -6.06
C ARG A 17 15.26 -8.51 -5.23
N GLN A 18 13.94 -8.30 -5.25
CA GLN A 18 13.34 -7.71 -4.05
C GLN A 18 13.50 -8.75 -2.96
N VAL A 19 14.47 -8.57 -2.07
CA VAL A 19 14.56 -9.30 -0.80
C VAL A 19 13.19 -9.15 -0.17
N ARG A 20 12.35 -10.19 -0.28
CA ARG A 20 11.02 -10.19 0.32
C ARG A 20 11.26 -10.02 1.80
N ARG A 21 10.91 -8.83 2.34
CA ARG A 21 11.05 -8.55 3.77
C ARG A 21 10.43 -9.72 4.54
N ARG A 22 11.10 -10.17 5.59
CA ARG A 22 10.64 -11.27 6.44
C ARG A 22 10.17 -10.71 7.78
N CYS A 23 9.17 -11.35 8.37
CA CYS A 23 8.76 -11.05 9.73
C CYS A 23 9.69 -11.73 10.74
N ASP A 24 9.44 -11.54 12.04
CA ASP A 24 10.21 -12.16 13.14
C ASP A 24 10.12 -13.70 13.17
N CYS A 25 9.30 -14.30 12.31
CA CYS A 25 9.14 -15.75 12.16
C CYS A 25 9.83 -16.27 10.91
N ASP A 26 10.68 -15.46 10.29
CA ASP A 26 11.38 -15.74 9.04
C ASP A 26 10.47 -16.04 7.84
N GLU A 27 9.17 -15.77 7.94
CA GLU A 27 8.22 -15.90 6.84
C GLU A 27 8.18 -14.61 6.01
N PRO A 28 7.96 -14.69 4.69
CA PRO A 28 7.73 -13.51 3.86
C PRO A 28 6.56 -12.68 4.39
N VAL A 29 6.76 -11.37 4.52
CA VAL A 29 5.68 -10.47 4.95
C VAL A 29 4.61 -10.37 3.87
N GLY A 30 3.34 -10.31 4.29
CA GLY A 30 2.26 -9.93 3.40
C GLY A 30 2.16 -8.42 3.27
N ARG A 31 1.44 -7.96 2.24
CA ARG A 31 1.17 -6.54 1.97
C ARG A 31 -0.33 -6.33 1.87
N TRP A 32 -0.83 -5.32 2.56
CA TRP A 32 -2.25 -4.99 2.58
C TRP A 32 -2.45 -3.47 2.56
N THR A 33 -3.69 -3.07 2.27
CA THR A 33 -4.16 -1.68 2.35
C THR A 33 -5.14 -1.59 3.52
N SER A 34 -4.95 -0.58 4.39
CA SER A 34 -5.90 -0.32 5.47
C SER A 34 -7.07 0.51 4.95
N TRP A 35 -8.29 0.05 5.25
CA TRP A 35 -9.53 0.79 5.00
C TRP A 35 -10.23 1.14 6.31
N LYS A 36 -9.45 1.34 7.39
CA LYS A 36 -10.00 1.84 8.65
C LYS A 36 -10.16 3.36 8.55
N PRO A 37 -11.19 3.97 9.16
CA PRO A 37 -11.41 5.43 9.13
C PRO A 37 -10.16 6.25 9.54
N LYS A 38 -9.34 5.71 10.44
CA LYS A 38 -8.11 6.37 10.92
C LYS A 38 -6.98 6.38 9.88
N ASN A 39 -6.87 5.36 9.05
CA ASN A 39 -5.77 5.19 8.07
C ASN A 39 -6.28 4.65 6.72
N PRO A 40 -7.25 5.29 6.07
CA PRO A 40 -7.82 4.78 4.83
C PRO A 40 -6.80 4.87 3.69
N GLY A 41 -6.78 3.90 2.80
CA GLY A 41 -5.88 3.83 1.65
C GLY A 41 -4.40 3.59 1.96
N ARG A 42 -3.99 3.59 3.23
CA ARG A 42 -2.57 3.49 3.62
C ARG A 42 -2.07 2.04 3.56
N ARG A 43 -0.96 1.79 2.87
CA ARG A 43 -0.40 0.43 2.73
C ARG A 43 0.52 0.07 3.91
N PHE A 44 0.47 -1.18 4.32
CA PHE A 44 1.32 -1.74 5.36
C PHE A 44 1.80 -3.14 4.99
N VAL A 45 2.90 -3.55 5.63
CA VAL A 45 3.36 -4.95 5.66
C VAL A 45 3.19 -5.51 7.05
N GLY A 46 3.05 -6.84 7.13
CA GLY A 46 2.89 -7.53 8.40
C GLY A 46 3.07 -9.04 8.28
N CYS A 47 3.15 -9.72 9.42
CA CYS A 47 3.18 -11.18 9.42
C CYS A 47 1.85 -11.74 8.90
N PRO A 48 1.84 -12.61 7.86
CA PRO A 48 0.62 -13.25 7.39
C PRO A 48 -0.01 -14.14 8.48
N ASN A 49 0.82 -14.65 9.37
CA ASN A 49 0.44 -15.52 10.48
C ASN A 49 0.25 -14.74 11.80
N TYR A 50 -0.09 -13.44 11.76
CA TYR A 50 -0.17 -12.60 12.98
C TYR A 50 -1.12 -13.12 14.09
N LYS A 51 -2.09 -13.99 13.77
CA LYS A 51 -3.00 -14.65 14.73
C LYS A 51 -2.65 -16.10 15.02
N LEU A 52 -1.71 -16.65 14.27
CA LEU A 52 -1.29 -18.03 14.42
C LEU A 52 0.04 -17.98 15.16
N HIS A 53 0.14 -18.70 16.27
CA HIS A 53 1.41 -18.87 16.96
C HIS A 53 2.51 -19.23 15.95
N CYS A 54 3.60 -18.47 15.96
CA CYS A 54 4.62 -18.63 14.95
C CYS A 54 5.24 -20.01 14.99
N LYS A 55 5.08 -20.74 13.89
CA LYS A 55 5.49 -22.14 13.76
C LYS A 55 7.00 -22.32 13.59
N CYS A 56 7.73 -21.23 13.35
CA CYS A 56 9.09 -21.27 12.82
C CYS A 56 10.17 -21.08 13.90
N ARG A 57 9.82 -20.64 15.12
CA ARG A 57 10.79 -20.44 16.21
C ARG A 57 10.90 -21.70 17.07
N PRO A 58 12.11 -22.15 17.42
CA PRO A 58 12.29 -23.15 18.47
C PRO A 58 11.54 -22.74 19.74
N MET A 59 10.96 -23.76 20.36
CA MET A 59 10.00 -23.80 21.49
C MET A 59 10.39 -23.06 22.79
N GLN A 60 11.24 -22.03 22.77
CA GLN A 60 11.60 -21.25 23.97
C GLN A 60 10.68 -20.05 24.22
N ASP A 61 9.96 -19.56 23.20
CA ASP A 61 8.97 -18.48 23.33
C ASP A 61 7.58 -18.91 22.83
N LYS A 62 7.10 -20.05 23.33
CA LYS A 62 5.72 -20.50 23.10
C LYS A 62 4.76 -19.52 23.76
N GLU A 63 4.22 -18.56 23.00
CA GLU A 63 2.85 -18.00 23.14
C GLU A 63 2.67 -16.67 22.42
N LYS A 64 3.75 -15.98 22.03
CA LYS A 64 3.61 -14.64 21.51
C LYS A 64 3.27 -14.66 20.02
N ASP A 65 2.07 -14.22 19.70
CA ASP A 65 1.67 -13.84 18.33
C ASP A 65 2.75 -12.95 17.70
N CYS A 66 3.07 -13.19 16.42
CA CYS A 66 4.01 -12.33 15.71
C CYS A 66 3.33 -11.02 15.33
N LYS A 67 3.72 -9.97 16.05
CA LYS A 67 3.18 -8.61 15.90
C LYS A 67 3.98 -7.77 14.91
N PHE A 68 4.79 -8.39 14.05
CA PHE A 68 5.52 -7.67 13.01
C PHE A 68 4.53 -6.88 12.14
N PHE A 69 4.71 -5.56 12.11
CA PHE A 69 3.86 -4.62 11.40
C PHE A 69 4.65 -3.35 11.07
N GLU A 70 4.53 -2.87 9.84
CA GLU A 70 5.17 -1.63 9.42
C GLU A 70 4.34 -0.92 8.34
N TRP A 71 4.23 0.40 8.45
CA TRP A 71 3.61 1.22 7.42
C TRP A 71 4.57 1.43 6.25
N ILE A 72 4.09 1.24 5.02
CA ILE A 72 4.86 1.53 3.79
C ILE A 72 4.73 3.01 3.46
N ASP A 73 3.51 3.52 3.48
CA ASP A 73 3.21 4.89 3.10
C ASP A 73 3.23 5.80 4.35
N PRO A 74 3.57 7.10 4.22
CA PRO A 74 3.42 8.07 5.29
C PRO A 74 1.94 8.24 5.71
N PRO A 75 1.67 8.83 6.88
CA PRO A 75 0.30 9.18 7.24
C PRO A 75 -0.30 10.18 6.24
N LEU A 76 -1.61 10.09 6.01
CA LEU A 76 -2.32 11.04 5.16
C LEU A 76 -2.27 12.46 5.75
N PRO A 77 -2.18 13.50 4.89
CA PRO A 77 -1.77 14.85 5.28
C PRO A 77 -2.76 15.54 6.23
N ASN A 78 -4.06 15.29 6.09
CA ASN A 78 -5.09 15.92 6.91
C ASN A 78 -6.35 15.03 7.03
N ASN A 79 -7.30 15.43 7.87
CA ASN A 79 -8.53 14.66 8.10
C ASN A 79 -9.52 14.76 6.93
N TRP A 80 -9.59 15.89 6.23
CA TRP A 80 -10.41 16.05 5.04
C TRP A 80 -10.08 14.97 3.99
N TYR A 81 -8.79 14.80 3.69
CA TYR A 81 -8.31 13.81 2.72
C TYR A 81 -8.57 12.37 3.18
N LYS A 82 -8.49 12.09 4.49
CA LYS A 82 -8.85 10.78 5.04
C LYS A 82 -10.33 10.47 4.84
N HIS A 83 -11.21 11.41 5.16
CA HIS A 83 -12.65 11.22 5.00
C HIS A 83 -13.01 11.02 3.54
N MET A 84 -12.50 11.88 2.66
CA MET A 84 -12.69 11.77 1.22
C MET A 84 -12.31 10.38 0.68
N ILE A 85 -11.10 9.87 0.99
CA ILE A 85 -10.68 8.51 0.55
C ILE A 85 -11.57 7.41 1.15
N TYR A 86 -11.93 7.54 2.42
CA TYR A 86 -12.75 6.54 3.10
C TYR A 86 -14.17 6.48 2.53
N ASP A 87 -14.76 7.64 2.25
CA ASP A 87 -16.09 7.77 1.69
C ASP A 87 -16.14 7.21 0.26
N PHE A 88 -15.17 7.55 -0.59
CA PHE A 88 -15.07 6.96 -1.93
C PHE A 88 -14.91 5.43 -1.90
N HIS A 89 -14.14 4.89 -0.94
CA HIS A 89 -14.02 3.45 -0.80
C HIS A 89 -15.36 2.78 -0.42
N ASN A 90 -16.11 3.40 0.50
CA ASN A 90 -17.36 2.84 1.01
C ASN A 90 -18.56 3.03 0.06
N GLN A 91 -18.58 4.13 -0.69
CA GLN A 91 -19.62 4.39 -1.68
C GLN A 91 -19.51 3.46 -2.89
N GLY A 92 -18.38 2.75 -3.02
CA GLY A 92 -17.99 2.13 -4.27
C GLY A 92 -17.72 3.23 -5.31
N ILE A 93 -16.77 3.02 -6.20
CA ILE A 93 -16.70 3.89 -7.38
C ILE A 93 -17.96 3.57 -8.21
N HIS A 94 -19.09 4.22 -7.90
CA HIS A 94 -20.13 4.44 -8.91
C HIS A 94 -19.39 5.15 -10.02
N GLY A 95 -19.21 4.47 -11.16
CA GLY A 95 -18.42 4.95 -12.28
C GLY A 95 -18.68 6.44 -12.45
N VAL A 96 -17.63 7.23 -12.22
CA VAL A 96 -17.61 8.63 -12.65
C VAL A 96 -17.86 8.55 -14.15
N ASN A 97 -19.09 8.80 -14.56
CA ASN A 97 -19.35 9.26 -15.91
C ASN A 97 -18.51 10.56 -16.02
N ASP A 98 -17.78 10.71 -17.12
CA ASP A 98 -16.75 11.75 -17.32
C ASP A 98 -17.25 13.19 -17.06
N GLU A 99 -18.56 13.40 -16.96
CA GLU A 99 -19.21 14.69 -16.69
C GLU A 99 -19.10 15.17 -15.22
N GLY A 100 -18.82 14.28 -14.26
CA GLY A 100 -18.75 14.65 -12.83
C GLY A 100 -17.37 15.16 -12.37
N PHE A 101 -16.32 14.91 -13.16
CA PHE A 101 -14.95 15.24 -12.79
C PHE A 101 -14.61 16.72 -13.08
N GLU A 102 -15.19 17.32 -14.14
CA GLU A 102 -14.97 18.73 -14.47
C GLU A 102 -15.60 19.69 -13.44
N TYR A 103 -16.73 19.33 -12.83
CA TYR A 103 -17.37 20.18 -11.82
C TYR A 103 -16.54 20.27 -10.52
N PHE A 104 -15.80 19.23 -10.16
CA PHE A 104 -15.02 19.18 -8.91
C PHE A 104 -13.68 19.93 -8.97
N MET A 105 -13.17 20.20 -10.17
CA MET A 105 -11.91 20.94 -10.39
C MET A 105 -12.14 22.40 -10.81
N GLY A 106 -13.40 22.87 -10.85
CA GLY A 106 -13.79 24.11 -11.54
C GLY A 106 -14.15 25.33 -10.68
N GLU A 107 -14.14 25.26 -9.35
CA GLU A 107 -14.39 26.41 -8.47
C GLU A 107 -13.16 26.69 -7.61
N ASP A 108 -12.27 27.57 -8.08
CA ASP A 108 -11.51 28.53 -7.26
C ASP A 108 -10.52 29.31 -8.14
N VAL A 109 -11.00 30.39 -8.77
CA VAL A 109 -10.22 31.64 -8.96
C VAL A 109 -11.22 32.80 -9.00
N GLU A 110 -11.71 33.21 -7.83
CA GLU A 110 -12.30 34.54 -7.69
C GLU A 110 -11.22 35.60 -7.93
N GLY A 111 -11.40 36.40 -8.97
CA GLY A 111 -10.75 37.69 -9.14
C GLY A 111 -11.76 38.81 -8.87
N VAL A 112 -11.97 39.14 -7.60
CA VAL A 112 -12.53 40.44 -7.18
C VAL A 112 -11.37 41.37 -6.86
N VAL A 113 -11.17 42.39 -7.68
CA VAL A 113 -10.80 43.75 -7.23
C VAL A 113 -11.31 44.74 -8.27
N GLN A 114 -11.83 45.84 -7.72
CA GLN A 114 -12.71 46.85 -8.31
C GLN A 114 -12.14 47.63 -9.49
#